data_AF-A0ABD1L6V6-F1
#
_entry.id   AF-A0ABD1L6V6-F1
#
_cell.length_a   1.000
_cell.length_b   1.000
_cell.length_c   1.000
_cell.angle_alpha   90.00
_cell.angle_beta   90.00
_cell.angle_gamma   90.00
#
_symmetry.space_group_name_H-M   'P 1'
#
loop_
_entity.id
_entity.type
_entity.pdbx_description
1 polymer ?
#
loop_
_entity_poly.entity_id
_entity_poly.type
_entity_poly.pdbx_seq_one_letter_code
_entity_poly.pdbx_strand_id
1 'polypeptide(L)' 'MCDNTIAVNLSKNPVMHSRSKHIKIKHHFIRDYVQRGTFELMFVNTKEQLADIFTKSLPEDMFVSLRLSLGLEPITDQ' A
#
# COMPACT_ATOMS: atom_id res chain seq x y z
N MET A 1 2.72 -4.99 -1.45
CA MET A 1 3.45 -3.74 -1.12
C MET A 1 2.49 -2.78 -0.43
N CYS A 2 2.90 -2.08 0.61
CA CYS A 2 2.07 -1.17 1.40
C CYS A 2 2.85 0.08 1.83
N ASP A 3 2.24 1.25 1.74
CA ASP A 3 2.84 2.53 2.13
C ASP A 3 2.68 2.85 3.62
N ASN A 4 1.84 2.09 4.31
CA ASN A 4 1.65 2.24 5.74
C ASN A 4 2.71 1.45 6.52
N THR A 5 3.74 2.15 6.97
CA THR A 5 4.83 1.60 7.78
C THR A 5 4.34 0.90 9.05
N ILE A 6 3.25 1.40 9.67
CA ILE A 6 2.66 0.75 10.85
C ILE A 6 2.07 -0.60 10.45
N ALA A 7 1.39 -0.71 9.31
CA ALA A 7 0.83 -1.98 8.85
C ALA A 7 1.93 -3.01 8.52
N VAL A 8 3.01 -2.57 7.87
CA VAL A 8 4.20 -3.41 7.59
C VAL A 8 4.83 -3.90 8.90
N ASN A 9 5.13 -2.98 9.82
CA ASN A 9 5.74 -3.33 11.10
C ASN A 9 4.84 -4.24 11.94
N LEU A 10 3.54 -3.98 11.96
CA LEU A 10 2.57 -4.76 12.73
C LEU A 10 2.40 -6.18 12.16
N SER A 11 2.57 -6.36 10.84
CA SER A 11 2.59 -7.70 10.23
C SER A 11 3.81 -8.54 10.65
N LYS A 12 4.95 -7.87 10.92
CA LYS A 12 6.23 -8.52 11.29
C LYS A 12 6.45 -8.62 12.81
N ASN A 13 6.03 -7.62 13.59
CA ASN A 13 6.24 -7.50 15.03
C ASN A 13 4.96 -7.06 15.77
N PRO A 14 4.48 -7.83 16.77
CA PRO A 14 3.16 -7.64 17.38
C PRO A 14 3.10 -6.59 18.51
N VAL A 15 4.15 -5.78 18.76
CA VAL A 15 4.16 -4.83 19.89
C VAL A 15 3.10 -3.76 19.65
N MET A 16 1.98 -3.85 20.36
CA MET A 16 0.78 -3.05 20.15
C MET A 16 0.53 -2.15 21.36
N HIS A 17 0.48 -0.83 21.15
CA HIS A 17 -0.24 0.06 22.05
C HIS A 17 -1.70 0.16 21.59
N SER A 18 -2.61 -0.25 22.47
CA SER A 18 -3.98 -0.66 22.18
C SER A 18 -4.95 0.51 22.00
N ARG A 19 -5.18 1.02 20.76
CA ARG A 19 -6.27 1.99 20.56
C ARG A 19 -7.20 1.84 19.34
N SER A 20 -7.01 0.90 18.41
CA SER A 20 -7.87 0.84 17.20
C SER A 20 -8.46 -0.54 16.89
N LYS A 21 -9.78 -0.69 17.08
CA LYS A 21 -10.55 -1.94 16.82
C LYS A 21 -10.49 -2.37 15.34
N HIS A 22 -10.58 -1.42 14.41
CA HIS A 22 -10.53 -1.70 12.97
C HIS A 22 -9.16 -2.24 12.49
N ILE A 23 -8.08 -1.85 13.19
CA ILE A 23 -6.73 -2.34 12.90
C ILE A 23 -6.58 -3.79 13.37
N LYS A 24 -7.13 -4.15 14.54
CA LYS A 24 -7.05 -5.51 15.09
C LYS A 24 -7.60 -6.57 14.14
N ILE A 25 -8.78 -6.36 13.55
CA ILE A 25 -9.42 -7.38 12.69
C ILE A 25 -8.59 -7.61 11.42
N LYS A 26 -8.22 -6.55 10.70
CA LYS A 26 -7.42 -6.66 9.48
C LYS A 26 -6.01 -7.18 9.77
N HIS A 27 -5.44 -6.84 10.93
CA HIS A 27 -4.13 -7.31 11.37
C HIS A 27 -4.08 -8.81 11.57
N HIS A 28 -5.05 -9.41 12.27
CA HIS A 28 -5.09 -10.86 12.48
C HIS A 28 -5.07 -11.62 11.14
N PHE A 29 -5.90 -11.18 10.18
CA PHE A 29 -5.93 -11.78 8.85
C PHE A 29 -4.57 -11.67 8.15
N ILE A 30 -4.04 -10.46 7.98
CA ILE A 30 -2.77 -10.24 7.26
C ILE A 30 -1.62 -10.99 7.92
N ARG A 31 -1.54 -10.96 9.26
CA ARG A 31 -0.48 -11.65 10.00
C ARG A 31 -0.52 -13.15 9.79
N ASP A 32 -1.69 -13.77 9.86
CA ASP A 32 -1.80 -15.23 9.75
C ASP A 32 -1.28 -15.72 8.39
N TYR A 33 -1.55 -14.99 7.30
CA TYR A 33 -1.02 -15.33 5.98
C TYR A 33 0.47 -15.02 5.80
N VAL A 34 0.96 -13.93 6.42
CA VAL A 34 2.40 -13.61 6.43
C VAL A 34 3.19 -14.66 7.22
N GLN A 35 2.69 -15.09 8.39
CA GLN A 35 3.32 -16.14 9.21
C GLN A 35 3.28 -17.51 8.53
N ARG A 36 2.24 -17.79 7.74
CA ARG A 36 2.17 -18.99 6.90
C ARG A 36 3.09 -18.93 5.67
N GLY A 37 3.74 -17.79 5.43
CA GLY A 37 4.58 -17.57 4.26
C GLY A 37 3.80 -17.49 2.94
N THR A 38 2.48 -17.27 2.99
CA THR A 38 1.64 -17.20 1.79
C THR A 38 1.92 -15.93 0.97
N PHE A 39 2.28 -14.83 1.65
CA PHE A 39 2.79 -13.64 1.01
C PHE A 39 3.65 -12.84 1.99
N GLU A 40 4.52 -11.97 1.46
CA GLU A 40 5.27 -11.01 2.26
C GLU A 40 4.68 -9.60 2.12
N LEU A 41 4.56 -8.89 3.23
CA LEU A 41 4.23 -7.47 3.24
C LEU A 41 5.50 -6.62 3.23
N MET A 42 5.77 -5.98 2.10
CA MET A 42 6.89 -5.04 1.92
C MET A 42 6.41 -3.58 1.92
N PHE A 43 7.23 -2.70 2.47
CA PHE A 43 7.02 -1.26 2.40
C PHE A 43 7.23 -0.74 0.97
N VAL A 44 6.41 0.21 0.53
CA VAL A 44 6.59 0.99 -0.69
C VAL A 44 6.40 2.46 -0.36
N ASN A 45 7.15 3.36 -0.99
CA ASN A 45 6.91 4.78 -0.78
C ASN A 45 5.50 5.15 -1.28
N THR A 46 4.78 6.01 -0.58
CA THR A 46 3.46 6.52 -1.04
C THR A 46 3.53 7.07 -2.47
N LYS A 47 4.66 7.68 -2.85
CA LYS A 47 4.84 8.21 -4.22
C LYS A 47 4.95 7.14 -5.30
N GLU A 48 5.25 5.91 -4.91
CA GLU A 48 5.44 4.75 -5.79
C GLU A 48 4.30 3.74 -5.65
N GLN A 49 3.32 4.03 -4.79
CA GLN A 49 2.17 3.16 -4.58
C GLN A 49 1.19 3.33 -5.75
N LEU A 50 1.34 2.48 -6.77
CA LEU A 50 0.46 2.48 -7.96
C LEU A 50 -1.03 2.37 -7.61
N ALA A 51 -1.39 1.69 -6.51
CA ALA A 51 -2.79 1.57 -6.09
C ALA A 51 -3.44 2.91 -5.69
N ASP A 52 -2.64 3.93 -5.37
CA ASP A 52 -3.15 5.24 -4.96
C ASP A 52 -3.91 5.93 -6.10
N ILE A 53 -3.54 5.68 -7.36
CA ILE A 53 -4.24 6.23 -8.53
C ILE A 53 -5.72 5.82 -8.59
N PHE A 54 -6.08 4.67 -8.00
CA PHE A 54 -7.44 4.12 -8.01
C PHE A 54 -8.21 4.42 -6.72
N THR A 55 -7.54 4.91 -5.67
CA THR A 55 -8.12 4.98 -4.31
C THR A 55 -8.06 6.37 -3.69
N LYS A 56 -7.26 7.28 -4.24
CA LYS A 56 -7.05 8.62 -3.72
C LYS A 56 -7.26 9.67 -4.82
N SER A 57 -7.73 10.85 -4.42
CA SER A 57 -7.64 12.05 -5.25
C SER A 57 -6.21 12.60 -5.13
N LEU A 58 -5.41 12.46 -6.18
CA LEU A 58 -4.00 12.84 -6.19
C LEU A 58 -3.78 14.21 -6.87
N PRO A 59 -2.75 14.97 -6.46
CA PRO A 59 -2.23 16.09 -7.24
C PRO A 59 -1.84 15.65 -8.66
N GLU A 60 -1.93 16.57 -9.62
CA GLU A 60 -1.72 16.28 -11.05
C GLU A 60 -0.34 15.69 -11.33
N ASP A 61 0.72 16.25 -10.75
CA ASP A 61 2.10 15.78 -10.90
C ASP A 61 2.27 14.31 -10.44
N MET A 62 1.68 13.99 -9.28
CA MET A 62 1.66 12.64 -8.72
C MET A 62 0.86 11.68 -9.59
N PHE A 63 -0.31 12.11 -10.07
CA PHE A 63 -1.17 11.31 -10.95
C PHE A 63 -0.46 11.01 -12.28
N VAL A 64 0.17 12.01 -12.91
CA VAL A 64 0.92 11.85 -14.16
C VAL A 64 2.09 10.89 -13.97
N SER A 65 2.85 11.03 -12.88
CA SER A 65 3.97 10.13 -12.56
C SER A 65 3.52 8.66 -12.39
N LEU A 66 2.43 8.43 -11.64
CA LEU A 66 1.88 7.09 -11.44
C LEU A 66 1.27 6.52 -12.74
N ARG A 67 0.62 7.37 -13.55
CA ARG A 67 0.08 6.99 -14.85
C ARG A 67 1.18 6.52 -15.80
N LEU A 68 2.29 7.26 -15.88
CA LEU A 68 3.46 6.85 -16.67
C LEU A 68 4.05 5.54 -16.13
N SER A 69 4.10 5.37 -14.81
CA SER A 69 4.56 4.13 -14.17
C SER A 69 3.65 2.92 -14.44
N LEU A 70 2.39 3.14 -14.83
CA LEU A 70 1.46 2.11 -15.32
C LEU A 70 1.63 1.80 -16.81
N GLY A 71 2.51 2.52 -17.53
CA GLY A 71 2.67 2.40 -18.98
C GLY A 71 1.57 3.09 -19.79
N LEU A 72 0.81 4.00 -19.17
CA LEU A 72 -0.26 4.74 -19.85
C LEU A 72 0.31 6.03 -20.47
N GLU A 73 0.73 5.96 -21.72
CA GLU A 73 1.26 7.12 -22.44
C GLU A 73 0.14 8.13 -22.78
N PRO A 74 0.47 9.43 -22.89
CA PRO A 74 -0.42 10.40 -23.50
C PRO A 74 -0.80 9.94 -24.90
N ILE A 75 -2.09 10.06 -25.24
CA ILE A 75 -2.51 9.88 -26.64
C ILE A 75 -1.95 11.09 -27.39
N THR A 76 -0.87 10.88 -28.13
CA THR A 76 -0.45 11.81 -29.16
C THR A 76 -1.31 11.55 -30.39
N ASP A 77 -2.15 12.51 -30.75
CA ASP A 77 -2.81 12.51 -32.06
C ASP A 77 -1.73 12.52 -33.15
N GLN A 78 -1.76 11.50 -34.02
CA GLN A 78 -0.97 11.44 -35.26
C GLN A 78 -1.65 12.24 -36.37
#